data_AF-J0WWQ4-F1
#
_entry.id   AF-J0WWQ4-F1
#
_cell.length_a   1.000
_cell.length_b   1.000
_cell.length_c   1.000
_cell.angle_alpha   90.00
_cell.angle_beta   90.00
_cell.angle_gamma   90.00
#
_symmetry.space_group_name_H-M   'P 1'
#
loop_
_entity.id
_entity.type
_entity.pdbx_description
1 polymer ?
#
loop_
_entity_poly.entity_id
_entity_poly.type
_entity_poly.pdbx_seq_one_letter_code
_entity_poly.pdbx_strand_id
1 'polypeptide(L)'
;MSFSQGAVEAEASTRALLEKAAAAKHREPHGALRKDVLRRLTTLSKSPHASVKRLVAENLRYFFRDFPALEDEVINAVYDICEDGDQTVRIAGYRAIVELSREDHKWTKRNTDVLLQLLQSDDAVELEVITHALIDHIHIDAAAALSVMCDHAAADLRKLVVEFFLHQGKEPIEGHMRGGPQSEAQAVFRDGLLRILPKSTPQEAVQITEQLLLPLSSFAPGQPYRNQLLEVLIEHCKNALKTDVRAKNPLTLPTTLPLLECASKVPGVPLMRFNATFVLTKATLTRLTPEVQLKVLEYHIAAVTAPKIPVAERDEALNNTGFIIETLARAHGSELWTVVEKLANAFISRGTACPPPLVPAWRMLQQQAEMEPRNVAGDALHLIKSVLNPPLVPPPGLNRSSSTGIKRKATEPASAPAPRGPGGLFAKAMQDAVPGSDDRLSKRMRVDSAPSAHVKERTPPPAPLVARIQIDRQDGARSAPPSLLKRMLDSTPTPVSPVPPVAKGNGHWRGGGISSPSLSARIAGGRGGARGARGGGGAPSLLHRLSNGGDSMDVDRPRAPARRMRVYNAAGARR
;
A
#
# COMPACT_ATOMS: atom_id res chain seq x y z
N MET A 1 28.91 -25.90 -44.13
CA MET A 1 29.00 -27.14 -43.33
C MET A 1 30.09 -27.07 -42.25
N SER A 2 31.28 -26.50 -42.51
CA SER A 2 32.38 -26.41 -41.53
C SER A 2 32.04 -25.66 -40.22
N PHE A 3 31.35 -24.52 -40.30
CA PHE A 3 30.97 -23.74 -39.10
C PHE A 3 30.04 -24.49 -38.14
N SER A 4 29.15 -25.33 -38.67
CA SER A 4 28.23 -26.13 -37.84
C SER A 4 28.95 -27.27 -37.12
N GLN A 5 30.01 -27.80 -37.72
CA GLN A 5 30.75 -28.93 -37.16
C GLN A 5 31.62 -28.50 -35.96
N GLY A 6 32.23 -27.31 -36.04
CA GLY A 6 33.00 -26.74 -34.93
C GLY A 6 32.15 -26.43 -33.69
N ALA A 7 30.91 -25.97 -33.87
CA ALA A 7 29.99 -25.72 -32.75
C ALA A 7 29.65 -27.02 -31.99
N VAL A 8 29.34 -28.10 -32.72
CA VAL A 8 29.00 -29.40 -32.14
C VAL A 8 30.18 -29.99 -31.37
N GLU A 9 31.39 -29.90 -31.92
CA GLU A 9 32.60 -30.39 -31.27
C GLU A 9 32.93 -29.59 -30.00
N ALA A 10 32.82 -28.25 -30.05
CA ALA A 10 33.04 -27.39 -28.89
C ALA A 10 32.03 -27.68 -27.77
N GLU A 11 30.76 -27.90 -28.11
CA GLU A 11 29.72 -28.26 -27.16
C GLU A 11 29.97 -29.65 -26.54
N ALA A 12 30.29 -30.65 -27.35
CA ALA A 12 30.60 -32.01 -26.88
C ALA A 12 31.82 -32.01 -25.93
N SER A 13 32.88 -31.28 -26.29
CA SER A 13 34.06 -31.10 -25.45
C SER A 13 33.71 -30.45 -24.11
N THR A 14 32.86 -29.41 -24.13
CA THR A 14 32.41 -28.72 -22.91
C THR A 14 31.58 -29.64 -22.02
N ARG A 15 30.68 -30.45 -22.58
CA ARG A 15 29.89 -31.44 -21.82
C ARG A 15 30.79 -32.49 -21.16
N ALA A 16 31.80 -32.98 -21.86
CA ALA A 16 32.75 -33.94 -21.29
C ALA A 16 33.54 -33.35 -20.11
N LEU A 17 33.88 -32.05 -20.15
CA LEU A 17 34.51 -31.36 -19.02
C LEU A 17 33.55 -31.25 -17.82
N LEU A 18 32.30 -30.89 -18.07
CA LEU A 18 31.26 -30.81 -17.03
C LEU A 18 31.02 -32.16 -16.34
N GLU A 19 30.96 -33.26 -17.10
CA GLU A 19 30.77 -34.61 -16.57
C GLU A 19 31.94 -35.02 -15.66
N LYS A 20 33.19 -34.77 -16.09
CA LYS A 20 34.37 -35.01 -15.25
C LYS A 20 34.34 -34.18 -13.96
N ALA A 21 33.94 -32.92 -14.06
CA ALA A 21 33.85 -32.03 -12.90
C ALA A 21 32.72 -32.44 -11.93
N ALA A 22 31.60 -32.95 -12.46
CA ALA A 22 30.50 -33.49 -11.68
C ALA A 22 30.92 -34.75 -10.92
N ALA A 23 31.62 -35.68 -11.58
CA ALA A 23 32.17 -36.88 -10.94
C ALA A 23 33.16 -36.54 -9.83
N ALA A 24 33.95 -35.47 -9.99
CA ALA A 24 34.89 -35.00 -8.98
C ALA A 24 34.22 -34.34 -7.75
N LYS A 25 32.97 -33.86 -7.85
CA LYS A 25 32.28 -33.10 -6.79
C LYS A 25 32.28 -33.80 -5.44
N HIS A 26 32.04 -35.12 -5.43
CA HIS A 26 31.93 -35.90 -4.20
C HIS A 26 33.28 -36.18 -3.54
N ARG A 27 34.39 -36.12 -4.30
CA ARG A 27 35.73 -36.40 -3.80
C ARG A 27 36.43 -35.13 -3.37
N GLU A 28 36.37 -34.11 -4.22
CA GLU A 28 37.08 -32.84 -4.04
C GLU A 28 36.19 -31.69 -4.52
N PRO A 29 35.19 -31.26 -3.73
CA PRO A 29 34.27 -30.18 -4.12
C PRO A 29 34.99 -28.87 -4.46
N HIS A 30 36.10 -28.60 -3.76
CA HIS A 30 36.99 -27.44 -3.94
C HIS A 30 38.27 -27.79 -4.71
N GLY A 31 38.29 -28.94 -5.41
CA GLY A 31 39.47 -29.45 -6.10
C GLY A 31 39.90 -28.57 -7.29
N ALA A 32 41.18 -28.65 -7.63
CA ALA A 32 41.78 -27.87 -8.73
C ALA A 32 41.04 -28.08 -10.06
N LEU A 33 40.65 -29.32 -10.37
CA LEU A 33 39.89 -29.65 -11.59
C LEU A 33 38.58 -28.87 -11.69
N ARG A 34 37.79 -28.80 -10.61
CA ARG A 34 36.51 -28.09 -10.62
C ARG A 34 36.71 -26.59 -10.77
N LYS A 35 37.75 -26.03 -10.13
CA LYS A 35 38.14 -24.63 -10.27
C LYS A 35 38.55 -24.28 -11.70
N ASP A 36 39.35 -25.14 -12.33
CA ASP A 36 39.80 -24.94 -13.71
C ASP A 36 38.65 -25.06 -14.71
N VAL A 37 37.71 -25.97 -14.47
CA VAL A 37 36.48 -26.07 -15.24
C VAL A 37 35.64 -24.81 -15.11
N LEU A 38 35.45 -24.27 -13.90
CA LEU A 38 34.74 -22.99 -13.71
C LEU A 38 35.38 -21.86 -14.50
N ARG A 39 36.71 -21.68 -14.40
CA ARG A 39 37.44 -20.67 -15.18
C ARG A 39 37.27 -20.87 -16.69
N ARG A 40 37.28 -22.12 -17.14
CA ARG A 40 37.04 -22.44 -18.54
C ARG A 40 35.62 -22.07 -18.97
N LEU A 41 34.61 -22.34 -18.15
CA LEU A 41 33.22 -21.93 -18.42
C LEU A 41 33.09 -20.40 -18.50
N THR A 42 33.70 -19.67 -17.56
CA THR A 42 33.76 -18.20 -17.59
C THR A 42 34.41 -17.68 -18.87
N THR A 43 35.43 -18.36 -19.41
CA THR A 43 36.03 -17.99 -20.70
C THR A 43 35.07 -18.31 -21.87
N LEU A 44 34.38 -19.45 -21.80
CA LEU A 44 33.46 -19.91 -22.84
C LEU A 44 32.14 -19.12 -22.90
N SER A 45 31.82 -18.28 -21.90
CA SER A 45 30.69 -17.33 -22.00
C SER A 45 30.83 -16.38 -23.19
N LYS A 46 32.06 -16.16 -23.67
CA LYS A 46 32.41 -15.33 -24.82
C LYS A 46 32.57 -16.13 -26.12
N SER A 47 32.14 -17.39 -26.14
CA SER A 47 32.21 -18.25 -27.31
C SER A 47 31.40 -17.69 -28.48
N PRO A 48 31.87 -17.83 -29.74
CA PRO A 48 31.07 -17.47 -30.90
C PRO A 48 29.85 -18.39 -31.10
N HIS A 49 29.78 -19.51 -30.38
CA HIS A 49 28.72 -20.51 -30.53
C HIS A 49 27.63 -20.34 -29.48
N ALA A 50 26.42 -20.02 -29.93
CA ALA A 50 25.24 -19.83 -29.06
C ALA A 50 24.94 -21.06 -28.18
N SER A 51 25.08 -22.28 -28.70
CA SER A 51 24.83 -23.50 -27.92
C SER A 51 25.81 -23.68 -26.76
N VAL A 52 27.08 -23.32 -26.96
CA VAL A 52 28.09 -23.33 -25.90
C VAL A 52 27.78 -22.29 -24.83
N LYS A 53 27.38 -21.07 -25.20
CA LYS A 53 27.01 -20.02 -24.24
C LYS A 53 25.80 -20.40 -23.39
N ARG A 54 24.77 -21.01 -23.98
CA ARG A 54 23.62 -21.54 -23.23
C ARG A 54 24.05 -22.66 -22.27
N LEU A 55 24.88 -23.59 -22.74
CA LEU A 55 25.43 -24.66 -21.90
C LEU A 55 26.23 -24.10 -20.72
N VAL A 56 27.02 -23.04 -20.92
CA VAL A 56 27.73 -22.33 -19.85
C VAL A 56 26.73 -21.76 -18.84
N ALA A 57 25.75 -20.98 -19.28
CA ALA A 57 24.75 -20.35 -18.43
C ALA A 57 24.02 -21.37 -17.52
N GLU A 58 23.65 -22.52 -18.06
CA GLU A 58 22.92 -23.58 -17.34
C GLU A 58 23.75 -24.29 -16.26
N ASN A 59 25.09 -24.22 -16.34
CA ASN A 59 25.98 -25.02 -15.51
C ASN A 59 26.81 -24.22 -14.49
N LEU A 60 26.93 -22.90 -14.62
CA LEU A 60 27.73 -22.07 -13.70
C LEU A 60 27.29 -22.21 -12.23
N ARG A 61 25.98 -22.34 -11.96
CA ARG A 61 25.43 -22.50 -10.60
C ARG A 61 26.07 -23.65 -9.81
N TYR A 62 26.45 -24.74 -10.47
CA TYR A 62 26.99 -25.93 -9.80
C TYR A 62 28.41 -25.76 -9.23
N PHE A 63 29.08 -24.67 -9.56
CA PHE A 63 30.43 -24.34 -9.11
C PHE A 63 30.47 -23.08 -8.25
N PHE A 64 29.43 -22.26 -8.30
CA PHE A 64 29.44 -20.89 -7.78
C PHE A 64 29.81 -20.82 -6.29
N ARG A 65 29.09 -21.60 -5.46
CA ARG A 65 29.32 -21.62 -4.00
C ARG A 65 30.62 -22.31 -3.58
N ASP A 66 31.17 -23.18 -4.42
CA ASP A 66 32.41 -23.89 -4.14
C ASP A 66 33.65 -22.98 -4.32
N PHE A 67 33.51 -21.86 -5.04
CA PHE A 67 34.63 -20.95 -5.32
C PHE A 67 34.28 -19.48 -5.08
N PRO A 68 34.13 -19.04 -3.81
CA PRO A 68 33.75 -17.67 -3.47
C PRO A 68 34.66 -16.59 -4.08
N ALA A 69 35.94 -16.90 -4.25
CA ALA A 69 36.93 -15.99 -4.85
C ALA A 69 36.73 -15.74 -6.36
N LEU A 70 35.85 -16.51 -7.02
CA LEU A 70 35.55 -16.38 -8.45
C LEU A 70 34.10 -15.93 -8.71
N GLU A 71 33.31 -15.63 -7.67
CA GLU A 71 31.89 -15.30 -7.84
C GLU A 71 31.69 -14.05 -8.71
N ASP A 72 32.45 -12.98 -8.50
CA ASP A 72 32.38 -11.77 -9.32
C ASP A 72 32.66 -12.06 -10.81
N GLU A 73 33.66 -12.90 -11.10
CA GLU A 73 33.98 -13.31 -12.47
C GLU A 73 32.83 -14.10 -13.10
N VAL A 74 32.20 -14.99 -12.33
CA VAL A 74 31.04 -15.78 -12.79
C VAL A 74 29.82 -14.88 -13.03
N ILE A 75 29.54 -13.94 -12.13
CA ILE A 75 28.43 -12.98 -12.26
C ILE A 75 28.63 -12.11 -13.50
N ASN A 76 29.84 -11.58 -13.71
CA ASN A 76 30.14 -10.78 -14.89
C ASN A 76 30.00 -11.61 -16.19
N ALA A 77 30.43 -12.88 -16.19
CA ALA A 77 30.23 -13.76 -17.33
C ALA A 77 28.74 -14.05 -17.62
N VAL A 78 27.89 -14.12 -16.61
CA VAL A 78 26.43 -14.23 -16.81
C VAL A 78 25.85 -12.93 -17.37
N TYR A 79 26.33 -11.77 -16.93
CA TYR A 79 25.88 -10.49 -17.48
C TYR A 79 26.29 -10.32 -18.96
N ASP A 80 27.50 -10.75 -19.33
CA ASP A 80 27.92 -10.81 -20.74
C ASP A 80 26.94 -11.68 -21.58
N ILE A 81 26.46 -12.80 -21.03
CA ILE A 81 25.46 -13.67 -21.69
C ILE A 81 24.09 -12.99 -21.79
N CYS A 82 23.72 -12.16 -20.80
CA CYS A 82 22.46 -11.40 -20.83
C CYS A 82 22.45 -10.30 -21.90
N GLU A 83 23.62 -9.85 -22.35
CA GLU A 83 23.78 -8.86 -23.43
C GLU A 83 24.01 -9.49 -24.82
N ASP A 84 23.86 -10.82 -24.94
CA ASP A 84 24.17 -11.52 -26.18
C ASP A 84 23.28 -11.09 -27.35
N GLY A 85 23.78 -11.18 -28.59
CA GLY A 85 22.99 -10.90 -29.79
C GLY A 85 21.85 -11.90 -30.01
N ASP A 86 21.99 -13.14 -29.55
CA ASP A 86 20.98 -14.19 -29.69
C ASP A 86 20.01 -14.20 -28.50
N GLN A 87 18.72 -14.02 -28.78
CA GLN A 87 17.64 -14.02 -27.78
C GLN A 87 17.63 -15.28 -26.90
N THR A 88 17.88 -16.46 -27.48
CA THR A 88 17.87 -17.72 -26.72
C THR A 88 19.02 -17.80 -25.73
N VAL A 89 20.15 -17.15 -26.04
CA VAL A 89 21.30 -17.03 -25.16
C VAL A 89 20.99 -16.05 -24.02
N ARG A 90 20.37 -14.89 -24.33
CA ARG A 90 19.93 -13.93 -23.31
C ARG A 90 18.95 -14.55 -22.31
N ILE A 91 17.95 -15.28 -22.80
CA ILE A 91 16.98 -16.01 -21.96
C ILE A 91 17.69 -17.00 -21.01
N ALA A 92 18.73 -17.71 -21.50
CA ALA A 92 19.53 -18.59 -20.65
C ALA A 92 20.30 -17.80 -19.59
N GLY A 93 20.83 -16.62 -19.93
CA GLY A 93 21.44 -15.68 -19.00
C GLY A 93 20.48 -15.22 -17.90
N TYR A 94 19.26 -14.80 -18.26
CA TYR A 94 18.25 -14.35 -17.29
C TYR A 94 17.89 -15.45 -16.27
N ARG A 95 17.81 -16.70 -16.73
CA ARG A 95 17.62 -17.86 -15.85
C ARG A 95 18.83 -18.12 -14.97
N ALA A 96 20.04 -18.01 -15.51
CA ALA A 96 21.28 -18.16 -14.74
C ALA A 96 21.37 -17.13 -13.61
N ILE A 97 20.92 -15.88 -13.82
CA ILE A 97 20.83 -14.85 -12.76
C ILE A 97 20.02 -15.37 -11.56
N VAL A 98 18.84 -15.94 -11.81
CA VAL A 98 17.98 -16.51 -10.75
C VAL A 98 18.68 -17.65 -10.03
N GLU A 99 19.31 -18.56 -10.76
CA GLU A 99 20.00 -19.71 -10.18
C GLU A 99 21.18 -19.29 -9.31
N LEU A 100 21.95 -18.27 -9.70
CA LEU A 100 23.04 -17.76 -8.88
C LEU A 100 22.52 -17.09 -7.59
N SER A 101 21.41 -16.36 -7.66
CA SER A 101 20.75 -15.79 -6.46
C SER A 101 20.22 -16.87 -5.51
N ARG A 102 19.76 -18.03 -6.03
CA ARG A 102 19.36 -19.20 -5.22
C ARG A 102 20.54 -19.84 -4.50
N GLU A 103 21.70 -19.91 -5.15
CA GLU A 103 22.91 -20.50 -4.55
C GLU A 103 23.51 -19.60 -3.46
N ASP A 104 23.46 -18.27 -3.64
CA ASP A 104 23.86 -17.30 -2.62
C ASP A 104 23.01 -16.01 -2.67
N HIS A 105 22.18 -15.84 -1.65
CA HIS A 105 21.20 -14.75 -1.55
C HIS A 105 21.83 -13.35 -1.49
N LYS A 106 23.13 -13.23 -1.19
CA LYS A 106 23.79 -11.90 -1.18
C LYS A 106 23.75 -11.24 -2.55
N TRP A 107 23.61 -12.02 -3.62
CA TRP A 107 23.50 -11.53 -4.99
C TRP A 107 22.09 -11.07 -5.36
N THR A 108 21.05 -11.41 -4.59
CA THR A 108 19.66 -11.11 -4.91
C THR A 108 19.42 -9.62 -5.19
N LYS A 109 20.00 -8.71 -4.40
CA LYS A 109 19.81 -7.26 -4.63
C LYS A 109 20.38 -6.81 -5.98
N ARG A 110 21.65 -7.12 -6.24
CA ARG A 110 22.35 -6.74 -7.49
C ARG A 110 21.69 -7.39 -8.71
N ASN A 111 21.30 -8.66 -8.59
CA ASN A 111 20.64 -9.38 -9.67
C ASN A 111 19.21 -8.89 -9.92
N THR A 112 18.47 -8.49 -8.88
CA THR A 112 17.17 -7.82 -9.04
C THR A 112 17.30 -6.52 -9.80
N ASP A 113 18.30 -5.69 -9.46
CA ASP A 113 18.58 -4.42 -10.15
C ASP A 113 18.79 -4.65 -11.67
N VAL A 114 19.62 -5.62 -12.04
CA VAL A 114 19.87 -6.01 -13.44
C VAL A 114 18.58 -6.44 -14.13
N LEU A 115 17.78 -7.32 -13.51
CA LEU A 115 16.51 -7.78 -14.09
C LEU A 115 15.50 -6.64 -14.28
N LEU A 116 15.46 -5.66 -13.36
CA LEU A 116 14.60 -4.48 -13.51
C LEU A 116 15.02 -3.61 -14.70
N GLN A 117 16.32 -3.42 -14.91
CA GLN A 117 16.81 -2.70 -16.09
C GLN A 117 16.40 -3.40 -17.39
N LEU A 118 16.38 -4.74 -17.39
CA LEU A 118 15.96 -5.57 -18.52
C LEU A 118 14.44 -5.54 -18.76
N LEU A 119 13.62 -5.15 -17.77
CA LEU A 119 12.16 -5.00 -17.90
C LEU A 119 11.73 -3.97 -18.98
N GLN A 120 12.69 -3.22 -19.52
CA GLN A 120 12.50 -2.29 -20.64
C GLN A 120 12.51 -2.96 -22.02
N SER A 121 12.81 -4.26 -22.10
CA SER A 121 12.83 -5.04 -23.35
C SER A 121 11.52 -4.86 -24.12
N ASP A 122 11.65 -4.70 -25.44
CA ASP A 122 10.54 -4.62 -26.39
C ASP A 122 10.11 -6.01 -26.89
N ASP A 123 10.92 -7.04 -26.63
CA ASP A 123 10.62 -8.41 -26.94
C ASP A 123 9.69 -9.04 -25.88
N ALA A 124 8.54 -9.53 -26.33
CA ALA A 124 7.49 -10.08 -25.48
C ALA A 124 7.92 -11.37 -24.74
N VAL A 125 8.70 -12.23 -25.41
CA VAL A 125 9.14 -13.52 -24.87
C VAL A 125 10.18 -13.29 -23.79
N GLU A 126 11.11 -12.36 -24.01
CA GLU A 126 12.06 -11.95 -22.98
C GLU A 126 11.37 -11.32 -21.80
N LEU A 127 10.43 -10.40 -22.05
CA LEU A 127 9.73 -9.69 -20.99
C LEU A 127 8.95 -10.66 -20.09
N GLU A 128 8.37 -11.73 -20.64
CA GLU A 128 7.75 -12.82 -19.88
C GLU A 128 8.77 -13.53 -18.98
N VAL A 129 9.94 -13.92 -19.53
CA VAL A 129 11.00 -14.59 -18.76
C VAL A 129 11.57 -13.68 -17.66
N ILE A 130 11.80 -12.40 -17.94
CA ILE A 130 12.30 -11.41 -16.98
C ILE A 130 11.28 -11.21 -15.86
N THR A 131 9.99 -11.13 -16.19
CA THR A 131 8.91 -11.02 -15.20
C THR A 131 8.91 -12.22 -14.25
N HIS A 132 9.03 -13.45 -14.79
CA HIS A 132 9.16 -14.65 -13.97
C HIS A 132 10.43 -14.65 -13.12
N ALA A 133 11.56 -14.19 -13.65
CA ALA A 133 12.81 -14.08 -12.91
C ALA A 133 12.70 -13.09 -11.72
N LEU A 134 11.99 -11.97 -11.89
CA LEU A 134 11.70 -11.02 -10.81
C LEU A 134 10.80 -11.63 -9.72
N ILE A 135 9.79 -12.41 -10.12
CA ILE A 135 8.93 -13.15 -9.18
C ILE A 135 9.77 -14.18 -8.40
N ASP A 136 10.65 -14.91 -9.06
CA ASP A 136 11.56 -15.84 -8.40
C ASP A 136 12.48 -15.13 -7.39
N HIS A 137 12.95 -13.92 -7.68
CA HIS A 137 13.73 -13.12 -6.72
C HIS A 137 12.93 -12.71 -5.49
N ILE A 138 11.62 -12.42 -5.66
CA ILE A 138 10.71 -12.19 -4.52
C ILE A 138 10.60 -13.47 -3.67
N HIS A 139 10.53 -14.65 -4.28
CA HIS A 139 10.49 -15.93 -3.54
C HIS A 139 11.82 -16.29 -2.86
N ILE A 140 12.96 -15.87 -3.41
CA ILE A 140 14.29 -16.13 -2.84
C ILE A 140 14.53 -15.25 -1.61
N ASP A 141 14.36 -13.93 -1.76
CA ASP A 141 14.50 -12.95 -0.68
C ASP A 141 13.64 -11.72 -0.99
N ALA A 142 12.39 -11.76 -0.50
CA ALA A 142 11.40 -10.72 -0.72
C ALA A 142 11.85 -9.35 -0.21
N ALA A 143 12.53 -9.28 0.94
CA ALA A 143 12.97 -8.00 1.51
C ALA A 143 14.05 -7.37 0.63
N ALA A 144 15.04 -8.16 0.21
CA ALA A 144 16.09 -7.70 -0.70
C ALA A 144 15.53 -7.25 -2.06
N ALA A 145 14.71 -8.08 -2.69
CA ALA A 145 14.15 -7.80 -4.01
C ALA A 145 13.23 -6.58 -3.98
N LEU A 146 12.27 -6.52 -3.04
CA LEU A 146 11.30 -5.42 -2.95
C LEU A 146 11.95 -4.10 -2.59
N SER A 147 13.05 -4.09 -1.82
CA SER A 147 13.83 -2.88 -1.56
C SER A 147 14.30 -2.24 -2.87
N VAL A 148 14.97 -3.02 -3.73
CA VAL A 148 15.50 -2.55 -5.01
C VAL A 148 14.39 -2.14 -5.96
N MET A 149 13.32 -2.94 -6.03
CA MET A 149 12.13 -2.60 -6.83
C MET A 149 11.51 -1.27 -6.39
N CYS A 150 11.37 -1.03 -5.08
CA CYS A 150 10.82 0.22 -4.57
C CYS A 150 11.71 1.43 -4.89
N ASP A 151 13.02 1.26 -4.89
CA ASP A 151 13.96 2.33 -5.23
C ASP A 151 13.83 2.73 -6.71
N HIS A 152 13.75 1.77 -7.63
CA HIS A 152 13.46 2.03 -9.04
C HIS A 152 12.05 2.59 -9.27
N ALA A 153 11.06 2.11 -8.51
CA ALA A 153 9.69 2.63 -8.58
C ALA A 153 9.60 4.10 -8.13
N ALA A 154 10.54 4.57 -7.30
CA ALA A 154 10.64 5.95 -6.85
C ALA A 154 11.49 6.86 -7.79
N ALA A 155 12.13 6.28 -8.80
CA ALA A 155 13.12 6.92 -9.67
C ALA A 155 12.82 6.71 -11.17
N ASP A 156 13.66 5.95 -11.86
CA ASP A 156 13.82 5.89 -13.32
C ASP A 156 12.89 4.90 -14.02
N LEU A 157 12.54 3.78 -13.37
CA LEU A 157 11.68 2.74 -13.94
C LEU A 157 10.25 2.74 -13.37
N ARG A 158 9.85 3.83 -12.72
CA ARG A 158 8.57 4.01 -12.03
C ARG A 158 7.39 3.28 -12.68
N LYS A 159 7.07 3.63 -13.92
CA LYS A 159 5.87 3.10 -14.60
C LYS A 159 5.92 1.58 -14.73
N LEU A 160 7.06 1.03 -15.15
CA LEU A 160 7.22 -0.41 -15.37
C LEU A 160 7.13 -1.19 -14.06
N VAL A 161 7.78 -0.68 -12.99
CA VAL A 161 7.80 -1.38 -11.70
C VAL A 161 6.45 -1.29 -10.99
N VAL A 162 5.77 -0.14 -11.04
CA VAL A 162 4.42 0.01 -10.49
C VAL A 162 3.44 -0.88 -11.25
N GLU A 163 3.55 -0.96 -12.58
CA GLU A 163 2.73 -1.86 -13.39
C GLU A 163 2.97 -3.34 -13.04
N PHE A 164 4.23 -3.74 -12.86
CA PHE A 164 4.60 -5.06 -12.36
C PHE A 164 3.95 -5.34 -10.99
N PHE A 165 4.04 -4.42 -10.02
CA PHE A 165 3.41 -4.59 -8.70
C PHE A 165 1.89 -4.75 -8.77
N LEU A 166 1.21 -3.96 -9.62
CA LEU A 166 -0.24 -3.98 -9.75
C LEU A 166 -0.77 -5.22 -10.49
N HIS A 167 0.10 -5.94 -11.20
CA HIS A 167 -0.29 -7.04 -12.06
C HIS A 167 0.49 -8.32 -11.71
N GLN A 168 1.59 -8.62 -12.41
CA GLN A 168 2.25 -9.93 -12.34
C GLN A 168 2.91 -10.18 -10.99
N GLY A 169 3.41 -9.14 -10.33
CA GLY A 169 4.03 -9.23 -9.01
C GLY A 169 3.00 -9.28 -7.87
N LYS A 170 1.73 -8.94 -8.10
CA LYS A 170 0.74 -8.74 -7.03
C LYS A 170 0.57 -9.97 -6.14
N GLU A 171 0.27 -11.13 -6.74
CA GLU A 171 0.00 -12.36 -6.01
C GLU A 171 1.24 -12.91 -5.28
N PRO A 172 2.43 -12.97 -5.91
CA PRO A 172 3.66 -13.33 -5.20
C PRO A 172 4.00 -12.42 -4.03
N ILE A 173 3.79 -11.10 -4.18
CA ILE A 173 3.99 -10.13 -3.11
C ILE A 173 3.01 -10.43 -1.97
N GLU A 174 1.71 -10.49 -2.26
CA GLU A 174 0.66 -10.79 -1.27
C GLU A 174 0.96 -12.07 -0.48
N GLY A 175 1.50 -13.11 -1.13
CA GLY A 175 1.94 -14.34 -0.47
C GLY A 175 2.94 -14.09 0.66
N HIS A 176 3.95 -13.25 0.43
CA HIS A 176 4.97 -12.89 1.43
C HIS A 176 4.47 -11.88 2.47
N MET A 177 3.41 -11.13 2.16
CA MET A 177 2.83 -10.15 3.08
C MET A 177 1.94 -10.77 4.17
N ARG A 178 1.66 -12.09 4.11
CA ARG A 178 0.85 -12.81 5.11
C ARG A 178 1.55 -13.05 6.45
N GLY A 179 2.87 -12.86 6.52
CA GLY A 179 3.69 -13.07 7.74
C GLY A 179 3.44 -12.10 8.90
N GLY A 180 2.41 -11.25 8.81
CA GLY A 180 2.06 -10.27 9.84
C GLY A 180 2.75 -8.91 9.66
N PRO A 181 2.36 -7.90 10.47
CA PRO A 181 2.77 -6.50 10.30
C PRO A 181 4.27 -6.22 10.55
N GLN A 182 4.98 -7.19 11.13
CA GLN A 182 6.40 -7.09 11.50
C GLN A 182 7.32 -7.84 10.52
N SER A 183 6.78 -8.39 9.43
CA SER A 183 7.61 -8.97 8.36
C SER A 183 8.49 -7.87 7.75
N GLU A 184 9.80 -8.12 7.66
CA GLU A 184 10.75 -7.20 7.06
C GLU A 184 10.36 -6.85 5.61
N ALA A 185 9.97 -7.85 4.83
CA ALA A 185 9.50 -7.64 3.45
C ALA A 185 8.26 -6.74 3.39
N GLN A 186 7.33 -6.89 4.33
CA GLN A 186 6.16 -6.01 4.40
C GLN A 186 6.52 -4.59 4.81
N ALA A 187 7.46 -4.43 5.75
CA ALA A 187 7.94 -3.11 6.15
C ALA A 187 8.61 -2.39 4.98
N VAL A 188 9.54 -3.06 4.29
CA VAL A 188 10.24 -2.53 3.11
C VAL A 188 9.25 -2.13 2.02
N PHE A 189 8.28 -3.00 1.69
CA PHE A 189 7.29 -2.73 0.66
C PHE A 189 6.37 -1.57 1.03
N ARG A 190 5.84 -1.55 2.26
CA ARG A 190 5.01 -0.46 2.78
C ARG A 190 5.74 0.88 2.70
N ASP A 191 6.97 0.93 3.22
CA ASP A 191 7.73 2.18 3.32
C ASP A 191 8.17 2.67 1.93
N GLY A 192 8.47 1.74 1.02
CA GLY A 192 8.71 2.01 -0.40
C GLY A 192 7.48 2.62 -1.08
N LEU A 193 6.30 1.99 -0.96
CA LEU A 193 5.06 2.49 -1.54
C LEU A 193 4.64 3.86 -0.98
N LEU A 194 4.80 4.10 0.33
CA LEU A 194 4.56 5.41 0.94
C LEU A 194 5.49 6.51 0.40
N ARG A 195 6.71 6.15 -0.04
CA ARG A 195 7.66 7.06 -0.69
C ARG A 195 7.30 7.33 -2.17
N ILE A 196 6.72 6.34 -2.83
CA ILE A 196 6.31 6.41 -4.25
C ILE A 196 5.03 7.24 -4.40
N LEU A 197 4.09 7.11 -3.45
CA LEU A 197 2.78 7.76 -3.47
C LEU A 197 2.85 9.27 -3.73
N PRO A 198 3.62 10.11 -3.00
CA PRO A 198 3.69 11.57 -3.21
C PRO A 198 3.95 12.05 -4.65
N LYS A 199 4.55 11.18 -5.47
CA LYS A 199 4.92 11.47 -6.87
C LYS A 199 3.95 10.83 -7.87
N SER A 200 2.93 10.13 -7.41
CA SER A 200 1.95 9.42 -8.24
C SER A 200 0.97 10.36 -8.90
N THR A 201 0.45 9.95 -10.05
CA THR A 201 -0.79 10.55 -10.56
C THR A 201 -1.97 10.20 -9.64
N PRO A 202 -3.09 10.96 -9.64
CA PRO A 202 -4.26 10.63 -8.82
C PRO A 202 -4.78 9.20 -9.05
N GLN A 203 -4.84 8.75 -10.30
CA GLN A 203 -5.30 7.41 -10.65
C GLN A 203 -4.33 6.33 -10.16
N GLU A 204 -3.03 6.53 -10.33
CA GLU A 204 -1.99 5.62 -9.84
C GLU A 204 -2.01 5.56 -8.30
N ALA A 205 -2.19 6.70 -7.61
CA ALA A 205 -2.31 6.75 -6.16
C ALA A 205 -3.50 5.94 -5.64
N VAL A 206 -4.65 6.01 -6.33
CA VAL A 206 -5.81 5.16 -6.04
C VAL A 206 -5.46 3.69 -6.19
N GLN A 207 -4.87 3.30 -7.33
CA GLN A 207 -4.50 1.90 -7.59
C GLN A 207 -3.50 1.34 -6.56
N ILE A 208 -2.42 2.08 -6.29
CA ILE A 208 -1.42 1.70 -5.27
C ILE A 208 -2.09 1.56 -3.89
N THR A 209 -2.94 2.50 -3.52
CA THR A 209 -3.60 2.50 -2.22
C THR A 209 -4.53 1.30 -2.07
N GLU A 210 -5.46 1.12 -3.00
CA GLU A 210 -6.48 0.09 -2.90
C GLU A 210 -5.96 -1.32 -3.12
N GLN A 211 -5.03 -1.49 -4.06
CA GLN A 211 -4.62 -2.81 -4.51
C GLN A 211 -3.34 -3.31 -3.84
N LEU A 212 -2.50 -2.42 -3.33
CA LEU A 212 -1.21 -2.80 -2.75
C LEU A 212 -1.09 -2.45 -1.26
N LEU A 213 -1.51 -1.25 -0.83
CA LEU A 213 -1.35 -0.81 0.56
C LEU A 213 -2.45 -1.32 1.49
N LEU A 214 -3.73 -1.04 1.19
CA LEU A 214 -4.85 -1.42 2.07
C LEU A 214 -4.95 -2.93 2.36
N PRO A 215 -4.56 -3.86 1.45
CA PRO A 215 -4.51 -5.28 1.76
C PRO A 215 -3.45 -5.67 2.81
N LEU A 216 -2.44 -4.83 3.07
CA LEU A 216 -1.39 -5.16 4.04
C LEU A 216 -1.92 -5.07 5.47
N SER A 217 -1.54 -6.05 6.30
CA SER A 217 -1.90 -6.08 7.72
C SER A 217 -1.35 -4.88 8.52
N SER A 218 -0.28 -4.23 8.04
CA SER A 218 0.22 -2.95 8.54
C SER A 218 -0.83 -1.81 8.51
N PHE A 219 -1.87 -1.92 7.68
CA PHE A 219 -2.95 -0.94 7.62
C PHE A 219 -4.26 -1.47 8.21
N ALA A 220 -4.25 -2.59 8.94
CA ALA A 220 -5.41 -3.05 9.68
C ALA A 220 -5.91 -2.02 10.71
N PRO A 221 -7.21 -2.01 11.09
CA PRO A 221 -7.75 -1.04 12.03
C PRO A 221 -6.93 -0.93 13.32
N GLY A 222 -6.56 0.29 13.69
CA GLY A 222 -5.78 0.59 14.89
C GLY A 222 -4.27 0.64 14.72
N GLN A 223 -3.73 0.30 13.55
CA GLN A 223 -2.29 0.43 13.24
C GLN A 223 -1.88 1.90 13.01
N PRO A 224 -0.65 2.29 13.42
CA PRO A 224 -0.19 3.68 13.33
C PRO A 224 0.01 4.16 11.88
N TYR A 225 0.38 3.25 10.97
CA TYR A 225 0.63 3.58 9.56
C TYR A 225 -0.61 4.08 8.82
N ARG A 226 -1.83 3.81 9.32
CA ARG A 226 -3.07 4.34 8.74
C ARG A 226 -3.09 5.87 8.74
N ASN A 227 -2.59 6.50 9.79
CA ASN A 227 -2.51 7.96 9.86
C ASN A 227 -1.48 8.50 8.87
N GLN A 228 -0.33 7.85 8.73
CA GLN A 228 0.69 8.24 7.77
C GLN A 228 0.19 8.15 6.32
N LEU A 229 -0.47 7.04 5.96
CA LEU A 229 -1.11 6.89 4.65
C LEU A 229 -2.17 7.96 4.44
N LEU A 230 -3.01 8.22 5.45
CA LEU A 230 -4.05 9.22 5.33
C LEU A 230 -3.45 10.62 5.08
N GLU A 231 -2.40 11.04 5.78
CA GLU A 231 -1.73 12.32 5.53
C GLU A 231 -1.23 12.45 4.08
N VAL A 232 -0.61 11.40 3.54
CA VAL A 232 -0.15 11.37 2.14
C VAL A 232 -1.31 11.47 1.15
N LEU A 233 -2.43 10.78 1.42
CA LEU A 233 -3.65 10.85 0.61
C LEU A 233 -4.31 12.23 0.68
N ILE A 234 -4.33 12.86 1.85
CA ILE A 234 -4.89 14.20 2.01
C ILE A 234 -4.09 15.24 1.22
N GLU A 235 -2.77 15.12 1.16
CA GLU A 235 -1.96 16.01 0.33
C GLU A 235 -2.25 15.81 -1.17
N HIS A 236 -2.48 14.57 -1.62
CA HIS A 236 -2.98 14.31 -2.98
C HIS A 236 -4.36 14.91 -3.22
N CYS A 237 -5.29 14.73 -2.27
CA CYS A 237 -6.63 15.30 -2.37
C CYS A 237 -6.57 16.82 -2.50
N LYS A 238 -5.71 17.52 -1.75
CA LYS A 238 -5.53 18.98 -1.88
C LYS A 238 -5.06 19.37 -3.29
N ASN A 239 -4.10 18.65 -3.85
CA ASN A 239 -3.55 18.97 -5.17
C ASN A 239 -4.54 18.65 -6.31
N ALA A 240 -5.27 17.54 -6.20
CA ALA A 240 -6.38 17.18 -7.08
C ALA A 240 -7.50 18.23 -7.00
N LEU A 241 -7.90 18.62 -5.79
CA LEU A 241 -8.99 19.58 -5.57
C LEU A 241 -8.67 20.96 -6.16
N LYS A 242 -7.42 21.43 -6.05
CA LYS A 242 -6.98 22.69 -6.69
C LYS A 242 -7.21 22.67 -8.20
N THR A 243 -7.08 21.51 -8.83
CA THR A 243 -7.30 21.32 -10.27
C THR A 243 -8.79 21.23 -10.57
N ASP A 244 -9.52 20.37 -9.85
CA ASP A 244 -10.95 20.15 -10.07
C ASP A 244 -11.77 21.43 -9.87
N VAL A 245 -11.50 22.21 -8.80
CA VAL A 245 -12.28 23.42 -8.47
C VAL A 245 -12.18 24.53 -9.54
N ARG A 246 -11.14 24.49 -10.39
CA ARG A 246 -10.99 25.41 -11.53
C ARG A 246 -11.96 25.08 -12.68
N ALA A 247 -12.56 23.89 -12.69
CA ALA A 247 -13.58 23.53 -13.65
C ALA A 247 -14.82 24.44 -13.52
N LYS A 248 -15.52 24.63 -14.64
CA LYS A 248 -16.79 25.35 -14.67
C LYS A 248 -17.89 24.54 -13.97
N ASN A 249 -18.92 25.22 -13.48
CA ASN A 249 -20.05 24.57 -12.83
C ASN A 249 -20.88 23.73 -13.83
N PRO A 250 -21.47 22.60 -13.39
CA PRO A 250 -21.37 22.02 -12.04
C PRO A 250 -20.07 21.23 -11.80
N LEU A 251 -19.63 21.15 -10.54
CA LEU A 251 -18.36 20.54 -10.15
C LEU A 251 -18.54 19.04 -9.83
N THR A 252 -17.83 18.16 -10.54
CA THR A 252 -17.95 16.68 -10.40
C THR A 252 -16.77 16.00 -9.69
N LEU A 253 -15.69 16.74 -9.38
CA LEU A 253 -14.49 16.25 -8.70
C LEU A 253 -13.89 14.95 -9.29
N PRO A 254 -13.64 14.87 -10.61
CA PRO A 254 -13.25 13.62 -11.27
C PRO A 254 -11.93 13.03 -10.75
N THR A 255 -11.02 13.87 -10.23
CA THR A 255 -9.73 13.38 -9.69
C THR A 255 -9.72 13.33 -8.17
N THR A 256 -10.41 14.24 -7.50
CA THR A 256 -10.44 14.32 -6.03
C THR A 256 -11.35 13.25 -5.43
N LEU A 257 -12.49 12.94 -6.06
CA LEU A 257 -13.48 12.03 -5.47
C LEU A 257 -12.95 10.59 -5.30
N PRO A 258 -12.26 9.98 -6.28
CA PRO A 258 -11.66 8.65 -6.11
C PRO A 258 -10.60 8.60 -4.99
N LEU A 259 -9.82 9.67 -4.84
CA LEU A 259 -8.83 9.79 -3.76
C LEU A 259 -9.51 9.92 -2.39
N LEU A 260 -10.60 10.69 -2.30
CA LEU A 260 -11.42 10.80 -1.10
C LEU A 260 -12.05 9.47 -0.72
N GLU A 261 -12.53 8.71 -1.69
CA GLU A 261 -13.04 7.36 -1.47
C GLU A 261 -11.96 6.46 -0.86
N CYS A 262 -10.74 6.48 -1.39
CA CYS A 262 -9.60 5.76 -0.80
C CYS A 262 -9.32 6.21 0.64
N ALA A 263 -9.26 7.52 0.87
CA ALA A 263 -9.03 8.09 2.20
C ALA A 263 -10.13 7.70 3.20
N SER A 264 -11.38 7.59 2.75
CA SER A 264 -12.52 7.19 3.58
C SER A 264 -12.40 5.76 4.13
N LYS A 265 -11.62 4.88 3.49
CA LYS A 265 -11.32 3.51 3.96
C LYS A 265 -10.35 3.50 5.14
N VAL A 266 -9.62 4.60 5.34
CA VAL A 266 -8.71 4.86 6.46
C VAL A 266 -9.12 6.13 7.20
N PRO A 267 -10.36 6.20 7.73
CA PRO A 267 -10.90 7.45 8.25
C PRO A 267 -10.15 7.88 9.51
N GLY A 268 -10.03 9.19 9.70
CA GLY A 268 -9.35 9.79 10.84
C GLY A 268 -9.44 11.31 10.84
N VAL A 269 -8.81 11.92 11.85
CA VAL A 269 -8.77 13.37 12.06
C VAL A 269 -8.32 14.16 10.82
N PRO A 270 -7.27 13.75 10.09
CA PRO A 270 -6.83 14.47 8.89
C PRO A 270 -7.91 14.57 7.81
N LEU A 271 -8.67 13.48 7.57
CA LEU A 271 -9.78 13.48 6.60
C LEU A 271 -10.93 14.38 7.04
N MET A 272 -11.31 14.28 8.32
CA MET A 272 -12.36 15.12 8.90
C MET A 272 -12.02 16.61 8.72
N ARG A 273 -10.80 17.02 9.09
CA ARG A 273 -10.31 18.39 8.95
C ARG A 273 -10.24 18.83 7.49
N PHE A 274 -9.73 17.98 6.60
CA PHE A 274 -9.67 18.27 5.17
C PHE A 274 -11.06 18.54 4.59
N ASN A 275 -12.01 17.64 4.85
CA ASN A 275 -13.38 17.78 4.36
C ASN A 275 -14.03 19.06 4.89
N ALA A 276 -13.94 19.34 6.19
CA ALA A 276 -14.50 20.55 6.78
C ALA A 276 -13.88 21.84 6.23
N THR A 277 -12.56 21.84 6.00
CA THR A 277 -11.81 23.05 5.63
C THR A 277 -11.88 23.36 4.13
N PHE A 278 -11.87 22.35 3.27
CA PHE A 278 -11.68 22.54 1.82
C PHE A 278 -12.88 22.13 0.98
N VAL A 279 -13.54 21.02 1.32
CA VAL A 279 -14.58 20.43 0.46
C VAL A 279 -15.98 20.87 0.87
N LEU A 280 -16.27 20.94 2.17
CA LEU A 280 -17.59 21.25 2.72
C LEU A 280 -17.78 22.74 3.02
N THR A 281 -16.96 23.60 2.44
CA THR A 281 -17.20 25.04 2.49
C THR A 281 -18.45 25.39 1.69
N LYS A 282 -19.18 26.43 2.10
CA LYS A 282 -20.36 26.91 1.36
C LYS A 282 -20.07 27.19 -0.12
N ALA A 283 -18.88 27.72 -0.41
CA ALA A 283 -18.45 28.03 -1.77
C ALA A 283 -18.21 26.78 -2.63
N THR A 284 -17.61 25.73 -2.06
CA THR A 284 -17.34 24.48 -2.78
C THR A 284 -18.60 23.62 -2.87
N LEU A 285 -19.28 23.36 -1.75
CA LEU A 285 -20.39 22.42 -1.66
C LEU A 285 -21.56 22.81 -2.57
N THR A 286 -21.92 24.10 -2.63
CA THR A 286 -23.01 24.59 -3.50
C THR A 286 -22.74 24.45 -5.00
N ARG A 287 -21.47 24.29 -5.39
CA ARG A 287 -21.07 24.09 -6.79
C ARG A 287 -21.05 22.61 -7.19
N LEU A 288 -20.99 21.69 -6.22
CA LEU A 288 -20.97 20.25 -6.47
C LEU A 288 -22.31 19.76 -7.01
N THR A 289 -22.30 18.74 -7.86
CA THR A 289 -23.55 18.05 -8.23
C THR A 289 -24.16 17.35 -6.99
N PRO A 290 -25.48 17.17 -6.93
CA PRO A 290 -26.14 16.54 -5.77
C PRO A 290 -25.55 15.17 -5.39
N GLU A 291 -25.17 14.37 -6.38
CA GLU A 291 -24.57 13.04 -6.19
C GLU A 291 -23.20 13.16 -5.51
N VAL A 292 -22.37 14.10 -5.95
CA VAL A 292 -21.04 14.35 -5.37
C VAL A 292 -21.16 14.99 -3.99
N GLN A 293 -22.15 15.88 -3.77
CA GLN A 293 -22.45 16.42 -2.44
C GLN A 293 -22.71 15.27 -1.47
N LEU A 294 -23.60 14.34 -1.83
CA LEU A 294 -23.96 13.23 -0.95
C LEU A 294 -22.77 12.33 -0.63
N LYS A 295 -21.92 12.02 -1.62
CA LYS A 295 -20.71 11.20 -1.42
C LYS A 295 -19.68 11.86 -0.50
N VAL A 296 -19.38 13.15 -0.72
CA VAL A 296 -18.43 13.86 0.17
C VAL A 296 -18.98 13.95 1.59
N LEU A 297 -20.29 14.16 1.75
CA LEU A 297 -20.94 14.17 3.05
C LEU A 297 -20.86 12.80 3.74
N GLU A 298 -21.09 11.72 2.99
CA GLU A 298 -20.90 10.36 3.47
C GLU A 298 -19.47 10.14 3.97
N TYR A 299 -18.45 10.55 3.21
CA TYR A 299 -17.05 10.43 3.61
C TYR A 299 -16.70 11.28 4.84
N HIS A 300 -17.26 12.48 4.95
CA HIS A 300 -17.06 13.33 6.12
C HIS A 300 -17.70 12.73 7.37
N ILE A 301 -18.93 12.23 7.27
CA ILE A 301 -19.62 11.61 8.41
C ILE A 301 -18.86 10.35 8.84
N ALA A 302 -18.45 9.50 7.89
CA ALA A 302 -17.61 8.34 8.18
C ALA A 302 -16.31 8.73 8.89
N ALA A 303 -15.70 9.86 8.49
CA ALA A 303 -14.56 10.44 9.18
C ALA A 303 -14.93 10.84 10.61
N VAL A 304 -15.93 11.68 10.84
CA VAL A 304 -16.36 12.18 12.17
C VAL A 304 -16.72 11.03 13.13
N THR A 305 -17.35 9.97 12.62
CA THR A 305 -17.75 8.80 13.41
C THR A 305 -16.64 7.76 13.59
N ALA A 306 -15.44 8.00 13.04
CA ALA A 306 -14.37 7.03 13.12
C ALA A 306 -13.96 6.74 14.58
N PRO A 307 -13.59 5.48 14.88
CA PRO A 307 -13.08 5.13 16.20
C PRO A 307 -11.78 5.90 16.47
N LYS A 308 -11.54 6.24 17.74
CA LYS A 308 -10.33 6.96 18.23
C LYS A 308 -10.23 8.44 17.83
N ILE A 309 -11.26 9.06 17.26
CA ILE A 309 -11.30 10.52 17.14
C ILE A 309 -11.48 11.14 18.54
N PRO A 310 -10.65 12.12 18.93
CA PRO A 310 -10.82 12.85 20.19
C PRO A 310 -12.22 13.48 20.27
N VAL A 311 -12.91 13.29 21.41
CA VAL A 311 -14.28 13.78 21.60
C VAL A 311 -14.40 15.28 21.31
N ALA A 312 -13.42 16.08 21.74
CA ALA A 312 -13.40 17.51 21.48
C ALA A 312 -13.41 17.85 19.98
N GLU A 313 -12.62 17.15 19.16
CA GLU A 313 -12.57 17.40 17.72
C GLU A 313 -13.83 16.88 17.00
N ARG A 314 -14.40 15.76 17.48
CA ARG A 314 -15.68 15.26 16.98
C ARG A 314 -16.80 16.27 17.27
N ASP A 315 -16.87 16.78 18.48
CA ASP A 315 -17.90 17.73 18.90
C ASP A 315 -17.79 19.05 18.14
N GLU A 316 -16.56 19.55 17.96
CA GLU A 316 -16.28 20.72 17.12
C GLU A 316 -16.75 20.48 15.67
N ALA A 317 -16.40 19.34 15.07
CA ALA A 317 -16.84 19.00 13.72
C ALA A 317 -18.37 18.93 13.62
N LEU A 318 -19.04 18.26 14.56
CA LEU A 318 -20.51 18.15 14.61
C LEU A 318 -21.18 19.52 14.79
N ASN A 319 -20.65 20.38 15.65
CA ASN A 319 -21.19 21.73 15.86
C ASN A 319 -21.12 22.60 14.59
N ASN A 320 -20.16 22.32 13.71
CA ASN A 320 -19.96 23.02 12.44
C ASN A 320 -20.75 22.41 11.26
N THR A 321 -21.70 21.48 11.52
CA THR A 321 -22.49 20.82 10.47
C THR A 321 -23.77 21.56 10.04
N GLY A 322 -24.06 22.77 10.54
CA GLY A 322 -25.32 23.47 10.23
C GLY A 322 -25.61 23.61 8.74
N PHE A 323 -24.63 24.10 7.98
CA PHE A 323 -24.76 24.23 6.53
C PHE A 323 -24.84 22.88 5.79
N ILE A 324 -24.22 21.84 6.36
CA ILE A 324 -24.29 20.46 5.84
C ILE A 324 -25.72 19.93 5.97
N ILE A 325 -26.34 20.09 7.14
CA ILE A 325 -27.71 19.63 7.43
C ILE A 325 -28.71 20.39 6.53
N GLU A 326 -28.53 21.70 6.35
CA GLU A 326 -29.34 22.47 5.39
C GLU A 326 -29.20 21.97 3.95
N THR A 327 -28.00 21.54 3.55
CA THR A 327 -27.76 20.99 2.21
C THR A 327 -28.44 19.63 2.05
N LEU A 328 -28.35 18.77 3.07
CA LEU A 328 -29.08 17.48 3.11
C LEU A 328 -30.59 17.68 3.05
N ALA A 329 -31.13 18.71 3.72
CA ALA A 329 -32.57 19.04 3.69
C ALA A 329 -33.09 19.55 2.33
N ARG A 330 -32.19 19.82 1.39
CA ARG A 330 -32.54 20.18 0.00
C ARG A 330 -32.23 19.05 -0.98
N ALA A 331 -31.53 18.01 -0.53
CA ALA A 331 -31.23 16.84 -1.34
C ALA A 331 -32.45 15.90 -1.39
N HIS A 332 -32.49 15.04 -2.41
CA HIS A 332 -33.54 14.05 -2.60
C HIS A 332 -32.89 12.68 -2.90
N GLY A 333 -33.67 11.61 -2.75
CA GLY A 333 -33.23 10.23 -3.02
C GLY A 333 -33.09 9.38 -1.75
N SER A 334 -33.17 8.07 -1.91
CA SER A 334 -33.11 7.13 -0.79
C SER A 334 -31.75 7.10 -0.08
N GLU A 335 -30.66 7.32 -0.82
CA GLU A 335 -29.30 7.36 -0.27
C GLU A 335 -29.08 8.49 0.76
N LEU A 336 -29.89 9.56 0.67
CA LEU A 336 -29.90 10.66 1.64
C LEU A 336 -30.11 10.15 3.06
N TRP A 337 -31.09 9.27 3.25
CA TRP A 337 -31.51 8.83 4.57
C TRP A 337 -30.43 8.02 5.27
N THR A 338 -29.65 7.22 4.52
CA THR A 338 -28.48 6.51 5.07
C THR A 338 -27.42 7.48 5.62
N VAL A 339 -27.21 8.62 4.96
CA VAL A 339 -26.27 9.65 5.42
C VAL A 339 -26.82 10.38 6.65
N VAL A 340 -28.12 10.70 6.65
CA VAL A 340 -28.82 11.33 7.78
C VAL A 340 -28.83 10.43 9.02
N GLU A 341 -29.06 9.13 8.86
CA GLU A 341 -29.02 8.15 9.96
C GLU A 341 -27.64 8.08 10.61
N LYS A 342 -26.57 8.00 9.80
CA LYS A 342 -25.19 8.01 10.32
C LYS A 342 -24.89 9.30 11.07
N LEU A 343 -25.31 10.45 10.55
CA LEU A 343 -25.14 11.75 11.22
C LEU A 343 -25.95 11.84 12.52
N ALA A 344 -27.21 11.42 12.50
CA ALA A 344 -28.08 11.46 13.68
C ALA A 344 -27.53 10.56 14.79
N ASN A 345 -27.07 9.36 14.45
CA ASN A 345 -26.37 8.47 15.39
C ASN A 345 -25.12 9.12 15.98
N ALA A 346 -24.35 9.87 15.19
CA ALA A 346 -23.20 10.62 15.69
C ALA A 346 -23.61 11.65 16.76
N PHE A 347 -24.68 12.41 16.52
CA PHE A 347 -25.22 13.37 17.49
C PHE A 347 -25.77 12.69 18.75
N ILE A 348 -26.49 11.57 18.61
CA ILE A 348 -27.02 10.81 19.76
C ILE A 348 -25.86 10.27 20.61
N SER A 349 -24.81 9.74 19.97
CA SER A 349 -23.64 9.19 20.67
C SER A 349 -22.87 10.22 21.51
N ARG A 350 -23.05 11.53 21.22
CA ARG A 350 -22.49 12.63 22.00
C ARG A 350 -23.11 12.76 23.38
N GLY A 351 -24.36 12.30 23.57
CA GLY A 351 -25.08 12.37 24.84
C GLY A 351 -25.42 13.80 25.30
N THR A 352 -25.31 14.80 24.43
CA THR A 352 -25.67 16.20 24.73
C THR A 352 -26.71 16.70 23.74
N ALA A 353 -27.57 17.61 24.19
CA ALA A 353 -28.64 18.16 23.37
C ALA A 353 -28.13 18.80 22.07
N CYS A 354 -28.92 18.68 21.01
CA CYS A 354 -28.61 19.30 19.72
C CYS A 354 -28.33 20.81 19.92
N PRO A 355 -27.21 21.35 19.41
CA PRO A 355 -26.88 22.76 19.57
C PRO A 355 -28.02 23.63 18.99
N PRO A 356 -28.47 24.68 19.69
CA PRO A 356 -29.60 25.51 19.25
C PRO A 356 -29.52 26.01 17.80
N PRO A 357 -28.35 26.41 17.26
CA PRO A 357 -28.23 26.82 15.86
C PRO A 357 -28.55 25.73 14.84
N LEU A 358 -28.46 24.45 15.21
CA LEU A 358 -28.70 23.32 14.31
C LEU A 358 -30.16 22.85 14.31
N VAL A 359 -30.94 23.20 15.34
CA VAL A 359 -32.34 22.76 15.51
C VAL A 359 -33.22 23.08 14.30
N PRO A 360 -33.17 24.28 13.70
CA PRO A 360 -33.99 24.58 12.52
C PRO A 360 -33.69 23.66 11.33
N ALA A 361 -32.41 23.37 11.06
CA ALA A 361 -32.01 22.51 9.95
C ALA A 361 -32.46 21.04 10.18
N TRP A 362 -32.37 20.55 11.42
CA TRP A 362 -32.93 19.24 11.79
C TRP A 362 -34.45 19.18 11.67
N ARG A 363 -35.17 20.26 12.00
CA ARG A 363 -36.63 20.35 11.80
C ARG A 363 -37.02 20.29 10.32
N MET A 364 -36.21 20.88 9.42
CA MET A 364 -36.42 20.75 7.98
C MET A 364 -36.28 19.30 7.51
N LEU A 365 -35.22 18.60 7.94
CA LEU A 365 -35.05 17.17 7.66
C LEU A 365 -36.20 16.33 8.24
N GLN A 366 -36.67 16.66 9.45
CA GLN A 366 -37.82 15.99 10.05
C GLN A 366 -39.07 16.12 9.18
N GLN A 367 -39.39 17.34 8.73
CA GLN A 367 -40.54 17.60 7.87
C GLN A 367 -40.42 16.85 6.54
N GLN A 368 -39.23 16.85 5.94
CA GLN A 368 -38.98 16.09 4.71
C GLN A 368 -39.17 14.58 4.92
N ALA A 369 -38.64 14.03 6.01
CA ALA A 369 -38.78 12.61 6.34
C ALA A 369 -40.24 12.20 6.66
N GLU A 370 -41.05 13.13 7.18
CA GLU A 370 -42.50 12.91 7.42
C GLU A 370 -43.31 12.84 6.12
N MET A 371 -42.81 13.45 5.04
CA MET A 371 -43.44 13.41 3.71
C MET A 371 -43.06 12.17 2.88
N GLU A 372 -41.97 11.49 3.24
CA GLU A 372 -41.50 10.29 2.55
C GLU A 372 -42.20 9.01 3.04
N PRO A 373 -42.30 7.96 2.21
CA PRO A 373 -42.80 6.66 2.64
C PRO A 373 -42.02 6.11 3.85
N ARG A 374 -42.74 5.52 4.81
CA ARG A 374 -42.13 4.99 6.06
C ARG A 374 -41.01 3.97 5.82
N ASN A 375 -41.09 3.18 4.77
CA ASN A 375 -40.07 2.20 4.40
C ASN A 375 -38.78 2.84 3.83
N VAL A 376 -38.80 4.14 3.52
CA VAL A 376 -37.66 4.88 2.96
C VAL A 376 -36.98 5.75 4.02
N ALA A 377 -37.76 6.46 4.85
CA ALA A 377 -37.23 7.44 5.81
C ALA A 377 -37.58 7.14 7.28
N GLY A 378 -38.23 6.02 7.59
CA GLY A 378 -38.78 5.73 8.92
C GLY A 378 -37.72 5.70 10.04
N ASP A 379 -36.60 5.02 9.80
CA ASP A 379 -35.51 4.91 10.77
C ASP A 379 -34.80 6.27 10.95
N ALA A 380 -34.49 6.97 9.85
CA ALA A 380 -33.98 8.33 9.87
C ALA A 380 -34.89 9.28 10.68
N LEU A 381 -36.21 9.24 10.47
CA LEU A 381 -37.18 10.07 11.19
C LEU A 381 -37.15 9.82 12.71
N HIS A 382 -37.05 8.55 13.12
CA HIS A 382 -36.94 8.19 14.53
C HIS A 382 -35.65 8.73 15.16
N LEU A 383 -34.52 8.62 14.45
CA LEU A 383 -33.24 9.15 14.91
C LEU A 383 -33.25 10.69 14.95
N ILE A 384 -33.82 11.38 13.96
CA ILE A 384 -33.98 12.84 13.95
C ILE A 384 -34.76 13.30 15.19
N LYS A 385 -35.87 12.63 15.50
CA LYS A 385 -36.68 12.93 16.71
C LYS A 385 -35.88 12.75 18.00
N SER A 386 -35.02 11.73 18.04
CA SER A 386 -34.11 11.46 19.16
C SER A 386 -33.00 12.51 19.30
N VAL A 387 -32.48 13.03 18.18
CA VAL A 387 -31.52 14.15 18.18
C VAL A 387 -32.17 15.43 18.71
N LEU A 388 -33.40 15.72 18.28
CA LEU A 388 -34.14 16.92 18.69
C LEU A 388 -34.64 16.85 20.14
N ASN A 389 -34.98 15.66 20.61
CA ASN A 389 -35.49 15.40 21.96
C ASN A 389 -34.66 14.31 22.62
N PRO A 390 -33.41 14.60 23.04
CA PRO A 390 -32.57 13.61 23.69
C PRO A 390 -33.27 13.14 24.98
N PRO A 391 -33.20 11.84 25.31
CA PRO A 391 -33.73 11.35 26.58
C PRO A 391 -33.06 12.11 27.72
N LEU A 392 -33.87 12.60 28.67
CA LEU A 392 -33.38 13.27 29.88
C LEU A 392 -32.48 12.27 30.62
N VAL A 393 -31.17 12.42 30.48
CA VAL A 393 -30.20 11.65 31.26
C VAL A 393 -30.41 12.08 32.72
N PRO A 394 -30.87 11.19 33.62
CA PRO A 394 -31.06 11.56 35.00
C PRO A 394 -29.72 12.05 35.57
N PRO A 395 -29.71 13.14 36.34
CA PRO A 395 -28.47 13.77 36.77
C PRO A 395 -27.58 12.76 37.52
N PRO A 396 -26.28 12.66 37.18
CA PRO A 396 -25.36 11.74 37.84
C PRO A 396 -25.18 12.20 39.29
N GLY A 397 -25.93 11.60 40.22
CA GLY A 397 -25.87 11.95 41.64
C GLY A 397 -27.07 11.57 42.49
N LEU A 398 -28.24 11.27 41.90
CA LEU A 398 -29.37 10.73 42.67
C LEU A 398 -29.24 9.20 42.78
N ASN A 399 -28.31 8.74 43.62
CA ASN A 399 -28.38 7.40 44.20
C ASN A 399 -29.74 7.26 44.88
N ARG A 400 -30.69 6.58 44.22
CA ARG A 400 -31.91 6.11 44.87
C ARG A 400 -31.48 5.05 45.88
N SER A 401 -31.25 5.48 47.11
CA SER A 401 -31.27 4.63 48.30
C SER A 401 -32.69 4.09 48.47
N SER A 402 -33.05 3.03 47.75
CA SER A 402 -34.27 2.28 48.03
C SER A 402 -33.96 1.21 49.08
N SER A 403 -34.07 1.61 50.34
CA SER A 403 -34.36 0.69 51.44
C SER A 403 -35.87 0.47 51.58
N THR A 404 -36.23 -0.71 52.09
CA THR A 404 -37.57 -1.24 52.46
C THR A 404 -38.35 -1.82 51.27
N GLY A 405 -38.78 -3.09 51.25
CA GLY A 405 -38.79 -4.16 52.23
C GLY A 405 -40.12 -4.92 52.12
N ILE A 406 -40.14 -6.15 51.59
CA ILE A 406 -41.24 -7.10 51.81
C ILE A 406 -40.65 -8.48 52.09
N LYS A 407 -40.61 -8.82 53.38
CA LYS A 407 -40.40 -10.17 53.91
C LYS A 407 -41.61 -11.03 53.54
N ARG A 408 -41.41 -12.13 52.80
CA ARG A 408 -42.37 -13.25 52.77
C ARG A 408 -41.86 -14.37 53.68
N LYS A 409 -42.76 -14.78 54.57
CA LYS A 409 -42.65 -15.78 55.62
C LYS A 409 -42.78 -17.17 54.98
N ALA A 410 -41.77 -18.03 55.13
CA ALA A 410 -41.81 -19.43 54.75
C ALA A 410 -42.10 -20.30 55.98
N THR A 411 -42.91 -21.32 55.77
CA THR A 411 -43.32 -22.35 56.74
C THR A 411 -42.54 -23.62 56.42
N GLU A 412 -41.80 -24.17 57.39
CA GLU A 412 -41.29 -25.55 57.36
C GLU A 412 -42.36 -26.52 57.90
N PRO A 413 -42.25 -27.83 57.62
CA PRO A 413 -41.71 -28.69 58.68
C PRO A 413 -40.77 -29.84 58.26
N ALA A 414 -39.84 -30.11 59.18
CA ALA A 414 -39.39 -31.40 59.73
C ALA A 414 -38.45 -32.38 58.96
N SER A 415 -37.35 -32.68 59.69
CA SER A 415 -36.64 -33.96 59.94
C SER A 415 -35.61 -34.53 58.92
N ALA A 416 -34.31 -34.27 59.23
CA ALA A 416 -33.19 -35.18 59.59
C ALA A 416 -32.87 -36.48 58.77
N PRO A 417 -31.67 -37.10 58.89
CA PRO A 417 -30.34 -36.62 59.29
C PRO A 417 -29.18 -36.99 58.31
N ALA A 418 -27.98 -36.46 58.60
CA ALA A 418 -26.69 -36.63 57.91
C ALA A 418 -26.11 -38.08 57.93
N PRO A 419 -24.96 -38.42 57.27
CA PRO A 419 -23.64 -37.96 57.74
C PRO A 419 -22.45 -37.90 56.72
N ARG A 420 -21.35 -37.26 57.19
CA ARG A 420 -19.89 -37.48 56.90
C ARG A 420 -19.27 -36.99 55.57
N GLY A 421 -18.27 -36.09 55.68
CA GLY A 421 -17.32 -35.67 54.63
C GLY A 421 -16.19 -36.71 54.38
N PRO A 422 -14.91 -36.35 54.14
CA PRO A 422 -14.28 -35.09 53.68
C PRO A 422 -13.25 -35.27 52.52
N GLY A 423 -12.76 -34.17 51.93
CA GLY A 423 -11.32 -33.95 51.63
C GLY A 423 -10.68 -34.41 50.30
N GLY A 424 -9.70 -33.60 49.83
CA GLY A 424 -8.60 -33.92 48.89
C GLY A 424 -8.95 -33.80 47.41
N LEU A 425 -8.33 -33.01 46.51
CA LEU A 425 -6.94 -32.59 46.30
C LEU A 425 -5.92 -33.74 46.33
N PHE A 426 -5.60 -34.33 45.16
CA PHE A 426 -4.26 -34.38 44.54
C PHE A 426 -4.20 -35.34 43.33
N ALA A 427 -3.37 -34.95 42.34
CA ALA A 427 -2.51 -35.80 41.49
C ALA A 427 -3.16 -36.81 40.50
N LYS A 428 -2.50 -37.33 39.46
CA LYS A 428 -1.36 -36.99 38.59
C LYS A 428 -1.20 -38.25 37.71
N ALA A 429 -1.12 -38.06 36.39
CA ALA A 429 -0.37 -38.82 35.37
C ALA A 429 -0.34 -40.37 35.30
N MET A 430 -0.08 -40.79 34.06
CA MET A 430 0.51 -42.04 33.55
C MET A 430 -0.46 -43.20 33.23
N GLN A 431 -0.48 -43.59 31.95
CA GLN A 431 0.03 -44.86 31.37
C GLN A 431 -1.21 -45.68 30.93
N ASP A 432 -1.29 -46.41 29.82
CA ASP A 432 -0.30 -47.02 28.94
C ASP A 432 -0.87 -47.21 27.53
N ALA A 433 0.03 -47.60 26.63
CA ALA A 433 -0.18 -47.88 25.22
C ALA A 433 -0.64 -49.34 24.93
N VAL A 434 -0.66 -49.63 23.61
CA VAL A 434 -0.60 -50.93 22.91
C VAL A 434 -1.98 -51.61 22.63
N PRO A 435 -2.11 -52.50 21.60
CA PRO A 435 -2.54 -52.11 20.24
C PRO A 435 -3.53 -53.10 19.58
N GLY A 436 -3.96 -52.78 18.35
CA GLY A 436 -4.21 -53.77 17.29
C GLY A 436 -5.63 -54.33 17.15
N SER A 437 -6.23 -54.18 15.97
CA SER A 437 -6.54 -55.29 15.05
C SER A 437 -7.30 -54.80 13.83
N ASP A 438 -6.89 -55.29 12.66
CA ASP A 438 -7.66 -55.34 11.42
C ASP A 438 -9.10 -55.85 11.64
N ASP A 439 -10.09 -55.39 10.89
CA ASP A 439 -10.41 -55.95 9.58
C ASP A 439 -11.74 -55.38 9.01
N ARG A 440 -11.82 -55.43 7.69
CA ARG A 440 -12.90 -55.18 6.73
C ARG A 440 -14.35 -55.20 7.23
N LEU A 441 -15.18 -54.28 6.72
CA LEU A 441 -16.24 -54.62 5.73
C LEU A 441 -17.07 -53.40 5.29
N SER A 442 -17.24 -53.36 3.97
CA SER A 442 -18.05 -52.49 3.12
C SER A 442 -19.53 -52.31 3.52
N LYS A 443 -20.09 -51.10 3.29
CA LYS A 443 -21.47 -50.95 2.80
C LYS A 443 -21.78 -49.55 2.21
N ARG A 444 -22.16 -49.60 0.92
CA ARG A 444 -23.05 -48.69 0.15
C ARG A 444 -23.85 -47.67 0.96
N MET A 445 -23.86 -46.41 0.51
CA MET A 445 -25.06 -45.55 0.37
C MET A 445 -24.79 -44.48 -0.72
N ARG A 446 -25.56 -44.53 -1.82
CA ARG A 446 -26.54 -43.51 -2.29
C ARG A 446 -25.95 -42.10 -2.51
N VAL A 447 -25.83 -41.72 -3.78
CA VAL A 447 -25.67 -40.34 -4.23
C VAL A 447 -27.02 -39.89 -4.78
N ASP A 448 -27.64 -38.94 -4.08
CA ASP A 448 -28.81 -38.20 -4.52
C ASP A 448 -28.39 -36.93 -5.29
N SER A 449 -29.31 -36.53 -6.15
CA SER A 449 -29.19 -35.55 -7.24
C SER A 449 -29.45 -34.09 -6.81
N ALA A 450 -28.67 -33.18 -7.41
CA ALA A 450 -28.98 -31.77 -7.77
C ALA A 450 -29.20 -30.72 -6.64
N PRO A 451 -29.15 -29.37 -6.89
CA PRO A 451 -29.11 -28.67 -8.19
C PRO A 451 -28.15 -27.45 -8.35
N SER A 452 -27.92 -27.12 -9.62
CA SER A 452 -27.79 -25.79 -10.26
C SER A 452 -27.13 -24.63 -9.50
N ALA A 453 -25.90 -24.28 -9.91
CA ALA A 453 -25.24 -23.03 -9.54
C ALA A 453 -25.13 -22.10 -10.75
N HIS A 454 -25.66 -20.89 -10.60
CA HIS A 454 -25.49 -19.76 -11.49
C HIS A 454 -23.99 -19.49 -11.76
N VAL A 455 -23.59 -19.66 -13.03
CA VAL A 455 -22.27 -19.27 -13.53
C VAL A 455 -22.20 -17.75 -13.54
N LYS A 456 -21.43 -17.22 -12.59
CA LYS A 456 -21.03 -15.82 -12.53
C LYS A 456 -20.05 -15.58 -13.68
N GLU A 457 -20.43 -14.70 -14.60
CA GLU A 457 -19.64 -14.27 -15.75
C GLU A 457 -18.25 -13.84 -15.27
N ARG A 458 -17.22 -14.63 -15.61
CA ARG A 458 -15.83 -14.30 -15.32
C ARG A 458 -15.40 -13.22 -16.30
N THR A 459 -15.03 -12.06 -15.76
CA THR A 459 -14.29 -11.03 -16.49
C THR A 459 -13.06 -11.64 -17.16
N PRO A 460 -12.74 -11.26 -18.41
CA PRO A 460 -11.58 -11.78 -19.11
C PRO A 460 -10.29 -11.43 -18.35
N PRO A 461 -9.25 -12.29 -18.40
CA PRO A 461 -7.99 -12.02 -17.73
C PRO A 461 -7.38 -10.71 -18.27
N PRO A 462 -6.73 -9.90 -17.39
CA PRO A 462 -6.05 -8.68 -17.82
C PRO A 462 -4.99 -8.99 -18.87
N ALA A 463 -4.89 -8.15 -19.90
CA ALA A 463 -3.87 -8.27 -20.95
C ALA A 463 -2.45 -8.28 -20.34
N PRO A 464 -1.50 -9.06 -20.91
CA PRO A 464 -0.13 -9.14 -20.41
C PRO A 464 0.56 -7.77 -20.40
N LEU A 465 1.55 -7.58 -19.52
CA LEU A 465 2.35 -6.34 -19.39
C LEU A 465 2.79 -5.81 -20.76
N VAL A 466 3.20 -6.74 -21.62
CA VAL A 466 3.60 -6.53 -23.02
C VAL A 466 2.55 -5.72 -23.79
N ALA A 467 1.28 -6.10 -23.71
CA ALA A 467 0.20 -5.47 -24.46
C ALA A 467 -0.16 -4.08 -23.91
N ARG A 468 0.00 -3.86 -22.61
CA ARG A 468 -0.32 -2.59 -21.94
C ARG A 468 0.76 -1.54 -22.13
N ILE A 469 2.03 -1.94 -22.03
CA ILE A 469 3.18 -1.06 -22.28
C ILE A 469 3.23 -0.62 -23.74
N GLN A 470 2.84 -1.49 -24.68
CA GLN A 470 2.88 -1.18 -26.12
C GLN A 470 1.85 -0.14 -26.56
N ILE A 471 0.67 -0.07 -25.93
CA ILE A 471 -0.39 0.90 -26.29
C ILE A 471 0.07 2.35 -26.06
N ASP A 472 0.88 2.61 -25.04
CA ASP A 472 1.35 3.97 -24.72
C ASP A 472 2.63 4.39 -25.47
N ARG A 473 3.23 3.52 -26.29
CA ARG A 473 4.56 3.76 -26.90
C ARG A 473 4.54 4.14 -28.39
N GLN A 474 3.38 4.35 -29.02
CA GLN A 474 3.28 4.54 -30.47
C GLN A 474 3.79 5.88 -31.04
N ASP A 475 4.20 6.87 -30.23
CA ASP A 475 4.70 8.16 -30.74
C ASP A 475 6.16 8.44 -30.35
N GLY A 476 7.12 8.10 -31.23
CA GLY A 476 8.49 8.64 -31.17
C GLY A 476 9.59 7.74 -31.75
N ALA A 477 10.35 8.25 -32.73
CA ALA A 477 11.54 7.60 -33.30
C ALA A 477 12.63 7.41 -32.23
N ARG A 478 13.17 6.18 -32.09
CA ARG A 478 14.13 5.82 -31.02
C ARG A 478 15.53 5.51 -31.54
N SER A 479 16.53 6.02 -30.83
CA SER A 479 17.93 5.59 -30.87
C SER A 479 18.14 4.31 -30.03
N ALA A 480 19.13 3.49 -30.39
CA ALA A 480 19.44 2.26 -29.67
C ALA A 480 19.77 2.53 -28.18
N PRO A 481 19.21 1.76 -27.24
CA PRO A 481 19.54 1.87 -25.83
C PRO A 481 21.04 1.59 -25.53
N PRO A 482 21.67 2.28 -24.57
CA PRO A 482 23.04 1.96 -24.13
C PRO A 482 23.11 0.57 -23.47
N SER A 483 24.27 -0.09 -23.54
CA SER A 483 24.53 -1.43 -22.98
C SER A 483 24.31 -1.48 -21.46
N LEU A 484 23.91 -2.65 -20.95
CA LEU A 484 23.55 -2.83 -19.53
C LEU A 484 24.76 -2.59 -18.61
N LEU A 485 25.95 -3.05 -19.01
CA LEU A 485 27.22 -2.77 -18.34
C LEU A 485 27.52 -1.26 -18.24
N LYS A 486 27.19 -0.49 -19.28
CA LYS A 486 27.35 0.98 -19.26
C LYS A 486 26.37 1.63 -18.31
N ARG A 487 25.11 1.18 -18.29
CA ARG A 487 24.10 1.68 -17.33
C ARG A 487 24.47 1.38 -15.89
N MET A 488 24.95 0.18 -15.61
CA MET A 488 25.39 -0.21 -14.28
C MET A 488 26.60 0.58 -13.78
N LEU A 489 27.53 0.93 -14.67
CA LEU A 489 28.69 1.77 -14.34
C LEU A 489 28.33 3.24 -14.14
N ASP A 490 27.31 3.74 -14.85
CA ASP A 490 26.84 5.12 -14.74
C ASP A 490 25.89 5.32 -13.53
N SER A 491 25.33 4.24 -12.97
CA SER A 491 24.52 4.22 -11.74
C SER A 491 25.37 4.25 -10.46
N THR A 492 26.36 5.14 -10.36
CA THR A 492 27.00 5.41 -9.06
C THR A 492 26.09 6.31 -8.22
N PRO A 493 25.87 6.02 -6.92
CA PRO A 493 25.15 6.94 -6.05
C PRO A 493 25.90 8.27 -6.01
N THR A 494 25.20 9.36 -6.33
CA THR A 494 25.73 10.73 -6.22
C THR A 494 26.40 10.91 -4.87
N PRO A 495 27.68 11.34 -4.80
CA PRO A 495 28.35 11.58 -3.54
C PRO A 495 27.57 12.63 -2.75
N VAL A 496 27.19 12.27 -1.53
CA VAL A 496 26.59 13.20 -0.56
C VAL A 496 27.51 14.40 -0.44
N SER A 497 27.00 15.59 -0.74
CA SER A 497 27.77 16.83 -0.68
C SER A 497 28.41 17.02 0.70
N PRO A 498 29.66 17.52 0.76
CA PRO A 498 30.38 17.68 2.01
C PRO A 498 29.69 18.73 2.90
N VAL A 499 29.45 18.34 4.16
CA VAL A 499 29.02 19.25 5.22
C VAL A 499 30.05 20.37 5.36
N PRO A 500 29.64 21.66 5.39
CA PRO A 500 30.57 22.77 5.54
C PRO A 500 31.19 22.76 6.95
N PRO A 501 32.48 23.13 7.09
CA PRO A 501 33.14 23.10 8.39
C PRO A 501 33.02 24.46 9.11
N VAL A 502 33.14 24.37 10.44
CA VAL A 502 33.62 25.39 11.40
C VAL A 502 32.60 26.36 12.03
N ALA A 503 32.48 26.22 13.35
CA ALA A 503 32.77 27.32 14.27
C ALA A 503 33.55 26.76 15.49
N LYS A 504 34.87 26.98 15.50
CA LYS A 504 35.76 26.70 16.63
C LYS A 504 35.55 27.78 17.69
N GLY A 505 35.01 27.39 18.86
CA GLY A 505 35.09 28.17 20.09
C GLY A 505 36.33 27.76 20.88
N ASN A 506 37.25 28.71 21.08
CA ASN A 506 38.42 28.57 21.95
C ASN A 506 38.00 28.46 23.42
N GLY A 507 38.62 27.54 24.15
CA GLY A 507 38.47 27.42 25.61
C GLY A 507 39.38 26.33 26.18
N HIS A 508 40.65 26.67 26.35
CA HIS A 508 41.62 25.94 27.19
C HIS A 508 41.09 25.84 28.64
N TRP A 509 41.29 24.71 29.32
CA TRP A 509 41.89 24.56 30.67
C TRP A 509 41.66 23.14 31.25
N ARG A 510 42.79 22.42 31.44
CA ARG A 510 43.17 21.38 32.41
C ARG A 510 42.12 20.47 33.07
N GLY A 511 42.31 19.15 32.89
CA GLY A 511 42.91 18.25 33.88
C GLY A 511 42.06 17.70 35.04
N GLY A 512 42.03 16.35 35.14
CA GLY A 512 41.51 15.56 36.28
C GLY A 512 40.07 15.11 36.04
N GLY A 513 39.68 13.84 36.12
CA GLY A 513 40.17 12.76 36.96
C GLY A 513 39.00 12.27 37.83
N ILE A 514 38.63 11.00 37.64
CA ILE A 514 37.95 10.11 38.60
C ILE A 514 36.39 10.18 38.70
N SER A 515 35.80 9.00 38.47
CA SER A 515 34.62 8.37 39.10
C SER A 515 33.20 8.90 38.88
N SER A 516 32.37 8.02 38.30
CA SER A 516 30.95 7.86 38.63
C SER A 516 30.75 7.62 40.14
N PRO A 517 29.63 8.04 40.76
CA PRO A 517 28.48 7.14 40.81
C PRO A 517 27.07 7.78 40.85
N SER A 518 26.13 6.94 40.41
CA SER A 518 24.74 6.69 40.83
C SER A 518 23.87 7.68 41.65
N LEU A 519 22.57 7.56 41.32
CA LEU A 519 21.36 7.55 42.17
C LEU A 519 20.71 8.88 42.63
N SER A 520 19.53 9.09 42.05
CA SER A 520 18.23 9.24 42.72
C SER A 520 18.02 10.26 43.85
N ALA A 521 17.03 11.12 43.56
CA ALA A 521 15.85 11.41 44.36
C ALA A 521 15.83 12.65 45.27
N ARG A 522 14.71 13.38 45.09
CA ARG A 522 13.81 13.99 46.09
C ARG A 522 13.92 15.49 46.42
N ILE A 523 12.77 16.14 46.16
CA ILE A 523 11.94 16.96 47.08
C ILE A 523 11.99 18.49 46.97
N ALA A 524 10.76 19.02 46.97
CA ALA A 524 10.29 20.37 47.30
C ALA A 524 10.63 21.48 46.30
N GLY A 525 9.72 22.36 45.91
CA GLY A 525 8.48 22.78 46.53
C GLY A 525 8.47 24.31 46.45
N GLY A 526 7.49 24.91 45.78
CA GLY A 526 7.44 26.35 45.61
C GLY A 526 6.12 26.82 45.01
N ARG A 527 5.16 27.11 45.90
CA ARG A 527 3.87 27.74 45.65
C ARG A 527 4.03 29.27 45.50
N GLY A 528 3.05 29.86 44.82
CA GLY A 528 2.67 31.29 44.92
C GLY A 528 3.16 32.10 43.72
N GLY A 529 2.39 32.94 43.05
CA GLY A 529 1.05 33.49 43.19
C GLY A 529 0.95 34.61 42.13
N ALA A 530 -0.04 34.58 41.25
CA ALA A 530 -1.27 35.37 41.33
C ALA A 530 -1.21 36.76 40.65
N ARG A 531 -2.18 36.96 39.72
CA ARG A 531 -2.76 38.23 39.19
C ARG A 531 -1.88 39.05 38.23
N GLY A 532 -2.39 39.60 37.13
CA GLY A 532 -3.75 39.71 36.60
C GLY A 532 -3.79 40.61 35.34
N ALA A 533 -5.02 40.91 34.89
CA ALA A 533 -5.45 41.82 33.82
C ALA A 533 -5.33 41.28 32.36
N ARG A 534 -6.44 40.98 31.66
CA ARG A 534 -7.52 41.83 31.06
C ARG A 534 -7.09 42.64 29.82
N GLY A 535 -7.84 42.43 28.74
CA GLY A 535 -7.84 43.19 27.48
C GLY A 535 -7.48 42.27 26.31
N GLY A 536 -8.32 41.93 25.35
CA GLY A 536 -9.48 42.61 24.79
C GLY A 536 -9.14 43.06 23.37
N GLY A 537 -9.81 42.48 22.36
CA GLY A 537 -9.93 43.10 21.03
C GLY A 537 -9.27 42.38 19.86
N GLY A 538 -10.11 41.76 19.03
CA GLY A 538 -10.14 42.02 17.59
C GLY A 538 -8.96 41.57 16.73
N ALA A 539 -9.10 40.40 16.11
CA ALA A 539 -8.71 40.25 14.70
C ALA A 539 -9.76 40.96 13.81
N PRO A 540 -9.40 41.40 12.60
CA PRO A 540 -9.73 40.50 11.49
C PRO A 540 -8.72 40.47 10.33
N SER A 541 -8.62 39.26 9.76
CA SER A 541 -8.53 38.90 8.34
C SER A 541 -7.51 39.61 7.43
N LEU A 542 -6.45 38.87 7.14
CA LEU A 542 -5.58 38.99 5.97
C LEU A 542 -6.27 38.34 4.74
N LEU A 543 -7.04 39.12 3.98
CA LEU A 543 -7.53 38.75 2.64
C LEU A 543 -7.90 40.04 1.87
N HIS A 544 -6.90 40.75 1.33
CA HIS A 544 -7.02 41.63 0.16
C HIS A 544 -5.64 42.19 -0.21
N ARG A 545 -4.99 41.62 -1.24
CA ARG A 545 -3.95 42.30 -2.02
C ARG A 545 -3.65 41.50 -3.28
N LEU A 546 -4.42 41.72 -4.34
CA LEU A 546 -3.96 41.70 -5.73
C LEU A 546 -4.98 42.51 -6.56
N SER A 547 -4.63 43.77 -6.82
CA SER A 547 -5.16 44.57 -7.92
C SER A 547 -4.05 45.49 -8.39
N ASN A 548 -3.94 45.59 -9.72
CA ASN A 548 -3.18 46.52 -10.53
C ASN A 548 -1.67 46.34 -10.68
N GLY A 549 -1.31 45.98 -11.91
CA GLY A 549 0.02 46.04 -12.50
C GLY A 549 -0.10 45.74 -13.99
N GLY A 550 -0.72 46.65 -14.73
CA GLY A 550 -0.56 46.72 -16.18
C GLY A 550 0.54 47.73 -16.48
N ASP A 551 1.58 47.30 -17.17
CA ASP A 551 2.18 48.10 -18.25
C ASP A 551 3.13 47.25 -19.11
N SER A 552 2.89 47.40 -20.42
CA SER A 552 3.80 47.38 -21.57
C SER A 552 5.21 46.77 -21.41
N MET A 553 5.53 45.78 -22.26
CA MET A 553 6.63 45.89 -23.24
C MET A 553 6.54 44.79 -24.32
N ASP A 554 6.47 45.25 -25.57
CA ASP A 554 6.80 44.55 -26.81
C ASP A 554 8.21 43.92 -26.76
N VAL A 555 8.38 42.68 -27.25
CA VAL A 555 9.50 42.28 -28.12
C VAL A 555 9.10 41.06 -28.98
N ASP A 556 9.19 41.27 -30.29
CA ASP A 556 9.33 40.35 -31.43
C ASP A 556 9.60 38.86 -31.19
N ARG A 557 8.78 38.00 -31.83
CA ARG A 557 9.25 36.72 -32.41
C ARG A 557 8.55 36.39 -33.74
N PRO A 558 9.30 35.84 -34.72
CA PRO A 558 8.85 35.69 -36.10
C PRO A 558 7.98 34.45 -36.34
N ARG A 559 7.01 34.62 -37.25
CA ARG A 559 6.10 33.60 -37.79
C ARG A 559 6.83 32.60 -38.70
N ALA A 560 6.51 31.32 -38.54
CA ALA A 560 6.78 30.27 -39.54
C ALA A 560 5.47 29.50 -39.86
N PRO A 561 5.36 28.91 -41.07
CA PRO A 561 4.09 28.84 -41.78
C PRO A 561 3.24 27.59 -41.49
N ALA A 562 1.92 27.80 -41.55
CA ALA A 562 0.88 26.79 -41.46
C ALA A 562 0.96 25.76 -42.60
N ARG A 563 1.14 24.47 -42.24
CA ARG A 563 0.92 23.34 -43.14
C ARG A 563 -0.55 22.93 -43.09
N ARG A 564 -1.23 23.12 -44.24
CA ARG A 564 -2.52 22.52 -44.60
C ARG A 564 -2.49 21.00 -44.39
N MET A 565 -3.30 20.49 -43.47
CA MET A 565 -3.68 19.07 -43.43
C MET A 565 -4.78 18.83 -44.47
N ARG A 566 -4.52 17.94 -45.42
CA ARG A 566 -5.54 17.35 -46.31
C ARG A 566 -6.31 16.29 -45.52
N VAL A 567 -7.62 16.44 -45.47
CA VAL A 567 -8.57 15.42 -45.01
C VAL A 567 -8.71 14.39 -46.14
N TYR A 568 -8.33 13.14 -45.88
CA TYR A 568 -8.76 12.00 -46.69
C TYR A 568 -9.89 11.28 -45.93
N ASN A 569 -11.09 11.38 -46.49
CA ASN A 569 -12.20 10.48 -46.19
C ASN A 569 -11.86 9.09 -46.75
N ALA A 570 -11.92 8.06 -45.90
CA ALA A 570 -12.00 6.68 -46.35
C ALA A 570 -13.29 6.07 -45.77
N ALA A 571 -14.29 5.96 -46.64
CA ALA A 571 -15.49 5.17 -46.43
C ALA A 571 -15.22 3.72 -46.85
N GLY A 572 -15.73 2.78 -46.05
CA GLY A 572 -16.20 1.47 -46.51
C GLY A 572 -15.18 0.33 -46.57
N ALA A 573 -15.42 -0.72 -45.79
CA ALA A 573 -16.01 -1.94 -46.34
C ALA A 573 -16.37 -2.92 -45.21
N ARG A 574 -17.61 -3.40 -45.28
CA ARG A 574 -18.11 -4.57 -44.55
C ARG A 574 -17.53 -5.84 -45.20
N ARG A 575 -17.03 -6.76 -44.40
CA ARG A 575 -17.39 -8.19 -44.38
C ARG A 575 -16.80 -8.86 -43.17
#